data_AF-X1UN36-F1
#
_entry.id   AF-X1UN36-F1
#
_cell.length_a   1.000
_cell.length_b   1.000
_cell.length_c   1.000
_cell.angle_alpha   90.00
_cell.angle_beta   90.00
_cell.angle_gamma   90.00
#
_symmetry.space_group_name_H-M   'P 1'
#
loop_
_entity.id
_entity.type
_entity.pdbx_description
1 polymer ?
#
loop_
_entity_poly.entity_id
_entity_poly.type
_entity_poly.pdbx_seq_one_letter_code
_entity_poly.pdbx_strand_id
1 'polypeptide(L)' 'LKILANAGKSIVATYLNGCSPQEKATYRRDLNNLVRMGITADEVLDEVSRQMPKLAPIMEGREGYKKTELLELERFLKEG' A
#
# COMPACT_ATOMS: atom_id res chain seq x y z
N LEU A 1 5.74 -11.73 -1.52
CA LEU A 1 4.80 -10.78 -2.18
C LEU A 1 3.94 -11.46 -3.25
N LYS A 2 4.51 -12.02 -4.34
CA LYS A 2 3.73 -12.76 -5.35
C LYS A 2 2.82 -13.87 -4.77
N ILE A 3 3.31 -14.62 -3.78
CA ILE A 3 2.53 -15.65 -3.09
C ILE A 3 1.35 -15.06 -2.31
N LEU A 4 1.54 -13.91 -1.63
CA LEU A 4 0.50 -13.24 -0.87
C LEU A 4 -0.60 -12.74 -1.79
N ALA A 5 -0.21 -12.04 -2.87
CA ALA A 5 -1.15 -11.57 -3.85
C ALA A 5 -1.88 -12.71 -4.56
N ASN A 6 -1.18 -13.81 -4.89
CA ASN A 6 -1.79 -15.00 -5.45
C ASN A 6 -2.85 -15.60 -4.52
N ALA A 7 -2.59 -15.59 -3.20
CA ALA A 7 -3.52 -16.01 -2.16
C ALA A 7 -4.60 -14.97 -1.81
N GLY A 8 -4.69 -13.85 -2.55
CA GLY A 8 -5.66 -12.78 -2.29
C GLY A 8 -5.40 -12.00 -1.00
N LYS A 9 -4.20 -12.15 -0.40
CA LYS A 9 -3.81 -11.41 0.80
C LYS A 9 -3.24 -10.06 0.43
N SER A 10 -3.59 -9.04 1.20
CA SER A 10 -3.07 -7.71 0.98
C SER A 10 -1.58 -7.63 1.28
N ILE A 11 -0.82 -7.05 0.34
CA ILE A 11 0.61 -6.83 0.53
C ILE A 11 0.83 -5.69 1.52
N VAL A 12 0.10 -4.58 1.36
CA VAL A 12 0.13 -3.42 2.26
C VAL A 12 -0.18 -3.85 3.69
N ALA A 13 -1.31 -4.53 3.92
CA ALA A 13 -1.67 -4.97 5.26
C ALA A 13 -0.65 -5.96 5.86
N THR A 14 -0.13 -6.89 5.05
CA THR A 14 0.89 -7.85 5.51
C THR A 14 2.19 -7.15 5.90
N TYR A 15 2.63 -6.19 5.08
CA TYR A 15 3.83 -5.41 5.36
C TYR A 15 3.67 -4.60 6.64
N LEU A 16 2.57 -3.85 6.76
CA LEU A 16 2.27 -3.05 7.94
C LEU A 16 2.18 -3.92 9.20
N ASN A 17 1.55 -5.10 9.14
CA ASN A 17 1.50 -6.01 10.28
C ASN A 17 2.88 -6.51 10.75
N GLY A 18 3.87 -6.56 9.86
CA GLY A 18 5.25 -6.89 10.21
C GLY A 18 6.05 -5.72 10.82
N CYS A 19 5.56 -4.49 10.70
CA CYS A 19 6.22 -3.29 11.24
C CYS A 19 5.94 -3.12 12.74
N SER A 20 6.96 -2.64 13.46
CA SER A 20 6.84 -2.18 14.84
C SER A 20 5.89 -0.97 14.95
N PRO A 21 5.36 -0.67 16.15
CA PRO A 21 4.53 0.52 16.37
C PRO A 21 5.24 1.83 16.00
N GLN A 22 6.56 1.94 16.24
CA GLN A 22 7.33 3.13 15.90
C GLN A 22 7.48 3.31 14.38
N GLU A 23 7.74 2.22 13.65
CA GLU A 23 7.78 2.26 12.17
C GLU A 23 6.42 2.65 11.59
N LYS A 24 5.32 2.06 12.10
CA LYS A 24 3.95 2.44 11.70
C LYS A 24 3.68 3.92 11.94
N ALA A 25 4.07 4.46 13.09
CA ALA A 25 3.86 5.87 13.40
C ALA A 25 4.65 6.79 12.44
N THR A 26 5.87 6.41 12.07
CA THR A 26 6.68 7.14 11.09
C THR A 26 6.05 7.09 9.70
N TYR A 27 5.74 5.90 9.19
CA TYR A 27 5.10 5.75 7.88
C TYR A 27 3.77 6.49 7.80
N ARG A 28 2.96 6.44 8.86
CA ARG A 28 1.70 7.18 8.91
C ARG A 28 1.93 8.69 8.83
N ARG A 29 2.91 9.22 9.56
CA ARG A 29 3.23 10.65 9.52
C ARG A 29 3.67 11.07 8.12
N ASP A 30 4.59 10.31 7.52
CA ASP A 30 5.17 10.64 6.23
C ASP A 30 4.13 10.54 5.10
N LEU A 31 3.33 9.47 5.09
CA LEU A 31 2.26 9.32 4.10
C LEU A 31 1.16 10.37 4.27
N ASN A 32 0.80 10.75 5.50
CA ASN A 32 -0.16 11.85 5.71
C ASN A 32 0.40 13.20 5.23
N ASN A 33 1.70 13.42 5.32
CA ASN A 33 2.33 14.62 4.74
C ASN A 33 2.21 14.62 3.21
N LEU A 34 2.44 13.47 2.55
CA LEU A 34 2.24 13.34 1.11
C LEU A 34 0.79 13.62 0.71
N VAL A 35 -0.18 13.09 1.46
CA VAL A 35 -1.62 13.36 1.23
C VAL A 35 -1.94 14.86 1.38
N ARG A 36 -1.37 15.54 2.37
CA ARG A 36 -1.53 17.00 2.54
C ARG A 36 -0.91 17.81 1.39
N MET A 37 0.07 17.25 0.70
CA MET A 37 0.67 17.84 -0.51
C MET A 37 -0.13 17.52 -1.79
N GLY A 38 -1.25 16.81 -1.67
CA GLY A 38 -2.14 16.46 -2.79
C GLY A 38 -1.85 15.11 -3.43
N ILE A 39 -0.89 14.33 -2.90
CA ILE A 39 -0.56 13.00 -3.44
C ILE A 39 -1.58 11.98 -2.91
N THR A 40 -2.23 11.27 -3.81
CA THR A 40 -3.25 10.28 -3.47
C THR A 40 -2.65 8.92 -3.13
N ALA A 41 -3.40 8.11 -2.39
CA ALA A 41 -3.00 6.72 -2.11
C ALA A 41 -2.85 5.88 -3.39
N ASP A 42 -3.58 6.22 -4.46
CA ASP A 42 -3.46 5.58 -5.77
C ASP A 42 -2.11 5.89 -6.43
N GLU A 43 -1.69 7.16 -6.42
CA GLU A 43 -0.37 7.59 -6.94
C GLU A 43 0.78 6.97 -6.15
N VAL A 44 0.63 6.79 -4.83
CA VAL A 44 1.62 6.07 -4.01
C VAL A 44 1.74 4.61 -4.47
N LEU A 45 0.61 3.93 -4.72
CA LEU A 45 0.63 2.54 -5.18
C LEU A 45 1.16 2.40 -6.61
N ASP A 46 0.90 3.37 -7.48
CA ASP A 46 1.46 3.42 -8.83
C ASP A 46 2.97 3.61 -8.80
N GLU A 47 3.47 4.50 -7.94
CA GLU A 47 4.91 4.70 -7.77
C GLU A 47 5.58 3.43 -7.21
N VAL A 48 4.94 2.74 -6.26
CA VAL A 48 5.42 1.44 -5.76
C VAL A 48 5.48 0.40 -6.88
N SER A 49 4.45 0.35 -7.74
CA SER A 49 4.43 -0.55 -8.91
C SER A 49 5.55 -0.24 -9.90
N ARG A 50 5.81 1.06 -10.14
CA ARG A 50 6.86 1.54 -11.03
C ARG A 50 8.25 1.20 -10.50
N GLN A 51 8.50 1.41 -9.21
CA GLN A 51 9.77 1.09 -8.57
C GLN A 51 9.98 -0.41 -8.38
N MET A 52 8.90 -1.19 -8.32
CA MET A 52 8.94 -2.65 -8.19
C MET A 52 8.28 -3.34 -9.38
N PRO A 53 9.00 -3.53 -10.51
CA PRO A 53 8.45 -4.17 -11.72
C PRO A 53 7.86 -5.57 -11.49
N LYS A 54 8.25 -6.25 -10.41
CA LYS A 54 7.71 -7.55 -10.02
C LYS A 54 6.29 -7.46 -9.42
N LEU A 55 5.89 -6.29 -8.93
CA LEU A 55 4.58 -6.00 -8.36
C LEU A 55 3.61 -5.42 -9.39
N ALA A 56 4.11 -4.67 -10.39
CA ALA A 56 3.27 -4.12 -11.46
C ALA A 56 2.29 -5.14 -12.09
N PRO A 57 2.73 -6.32 -12.59
CA PRO A 57 1.80 -7.28 -13.19
C PRO A 57 0.81 -7.90 -12.19
N ILE A 58 1.09 -7.81 -10.89
CA ILE A 58 0.21 -8.28 -9.82
C ILE A 58 -0.87 -7.24 -9.51
N MET A 59 -0.49 -5.95 -9.47
CA MET A 59 -1.41 -4.85 -9.21
C MET A 59 -2.31 -4.55 -10.43
N GLU A 60 -1.76 -4.65 -11.64
CA GLU A 60 -2.48 -4.39 -12.90
C GLU A 60 -3.24 -5.62 -13.42
N GLY A 61 -2.70 -6.82 -13.22
CA GLY A 61 -3.23 -8.06 -13.81
C GLY A 61 -4.40 -8.70 -13.06
N ARG A 62 -4.77 -8.19 -11.87
CA ARG A 62 -5.92 -8.66 -11.10
C ARG A 62 -6.89 -7.51 -10.86
N GLU A 63 -7.98 -7.53 -11.60
CA GLU A 63 -9.09 -6.60 -11.44
C GLU A 63 -9.55 -6.60 -9.98
N GLY A 64 -9.49 -5.44 -9.32
CA GLY A 64 -9.84 -5.27 -7.92
C GLY A 64 -8.73 -5.52 -6.88
N TYR A 65 -7.58 -6.11 -7.23
CA TYR A 65 -6.49 -6.27 -6.26
C TYR A 65 -5.88 -4.92 -5.86
N LYS A 66 -5.59 -4.05 -6.84
CA LYS A 66 -5.16 -2.66 -6.59
C LYS A 66 -6.17 -1.91 -5.70
N LYS A 67 -7.47 -2.15 -5.90
CA LYS A 67 -8.55 -1.55 -5.08
C LYS A 67 -8.49 -2.02 -3.62
N THR A 68 -8.20 -3.30 -3.38
CA THR A 68 -8.00 -3.81 -2.01
C THR A 68 -6.77 -3.18 -1.36
N GLU A 69 -5.64 -3.09 -2.08
CA GLU A 69 -4.44 -2.43 -1.57
C GLU A 69 -4.69 -0.95 -1.23
N LEU A 70 -5.45 -0.25 -2.09
CA LEU A 70 -5.85 1.13 -1.89
C LEU A 70 -6.68 1.28 -0.61
N LEU A 71 -7.68 0.43 -0.41
CA LEU A 71 -8.53 0.46 0.78
C LEU A 71 -7.75 0.20 2.07
N GLU A 72 -6.80 -0.73 2.06
CA GLU A 72 -5.96 -1.02 3.23
C GLU A 72 -5.00 0.15 3.52
N LEU A 73 -4.43 0.77 2.48
CA LEU A 73 -3.60 1.97 2.64
C LEU A 73 -4.41 3.15 3.20
N GLU A 74 -5.60 3.41 2.65
CA GLU A 74 -6.49 4.46 3.17
C GLU A 74 -6.92 4.20 4.61
N ARG A 75 -7.24 2.95 4.96
CA ARG A 75 -7.58 2.57 6.33
C ARG A 75 -6.41 2.89 7.27
N PHE A 76 -5.20 2.49 6.90
CA PHE A 76 -4.01 2.75 7.71
C PHE A 76 -3.76 4.24 7.97
N LEU A 77 -4.08 5.10 6.99
CA LEU A 77 -3.97 6.56 7.11
C LEU A 77 -5.05 7.17 8.02
N LYS A 78 -6.27 6.59 8.02
CA LYS A 78 -7.42 7.06 8.80
C LYS A 78 -7.43 6.57 10.26
N GLU A 79 -6.77 5.45 10.58
CA GLU A 79 -6.67 4.90 11.95
C GLU A 79 -5.68 5.66 12.86
N GLY A 80 -5.47 6.96 12.60
CA GLY A 80 -4.54 7.84 13.31
C GLY A 80 -5.23 8.79 14.27
#